data_AF-A0AA39VPP8-F1
#
_entry.id   AF-A0AA39VPP8-F1
#
_cell.length_a   1.000
_cell.length_b   1.000
_cell.length_c   1.000
_cell.angle_alpha   90.00
_cell.angle_beta   90.00
_cell.angle_gamma   90.00
#
_symmetry.space_group_name_H-M   'P 1'
#
loop_
_entity.id
_entity.type
_entity.pdbx_description
1 polymer ?
#
loop_
_entity_poly.entity_id
_entity_poly.type
_entity_poly.pdbx_seq_one_letter_code
_entity_poly.pdbx_strand_id
1 'polypeptide(L)'
;MVASYDADEPKNVNEALKSPDKEHWIKAMKEEMDSMKSNHVWDLVDLPPGKKAIANKWVLQIKRKADGIIERHKARLVAKGYTQQ
;
A
#
# COMPACT_ATOMS: atom_id res chain seq x y z
N MET A 1 18.14 -9.68 -1.60
CA MET A 1 17.27 -9.51 -2.79
C MET A 1 17.16 -8.02 -3.04
N VAL A 2 17.65 -7.58 -4.19
CA VAL A 2 17.86 -6.16 -4.50
C VAL A 2 16.52 -5.44 -4.56
N ALA A 3 16.35 -4.41 -3.72
CA ALA A 3 15.32 -3.42 -3.94
C ALA A 3 15.81 -2.55 -5.10
N SER A 4 15.49 -2.95 -6.32
CA SER A 4 15.65 -2.11 -7.50
C SER A 4 14.84 -0.84 -7.25
N TYR A 5 15.51 0.31 -7.15
CA TYR A 5 14.85 1.61 -7.14
C TYR A 5 14.33 1.87 -8.55
N ASP A 6 13.20 1.25 -8.89
CA ASP A 6 12.51 1.51 -10.15
C ASP A 6 11.90 2.92 -10.05
N ALA A 7 12.42 3.85 -10.84
CA ALA A 7 11.97 5.25 -10.87
C ALA A 7 10.47 5.40 -11.19
N ASP A 8 9.84 4.34 -11.73
CA ASP A 8 8.41 4.25 -12.02
C ASP A 8 7.55 3.95 -10.78
N GLU A 9 8.13 3.52 -9.66
CA GLU A 9 7.37 3.22 -8.45
C GLU A 9 7.06 4.50 -7.66
N PRO A 10 5.77 4.85 -7.48
CA PRO A 10 5.39 6.03 -6.73
C PRO A 10 5.75 5.85 -5.26
N LYS A 11 6.48 6.82 -4.69
CA LYS A 11 6.91 6.76 -3.29
C LYS A 11 5.75 7.00 -2.32
N ASN A 12 4.68 7.62 -2.81
CA ASN A 12 3.49 7.99 -2.06
C ASN A 12 2.22 7.81 -2.90
N VAL A 13 1.08 7.66 -2.22
CA VAL A 13 -0.25 7.57 -2.86
C VAL A 13 -0.52 8.75 -3.80
N ASN A 14 -0.13 9.96 -3.42
CA ASN A 14 -0.32 11.14 -4.27
C ASN A 14 0.41 11.05 -5.60
N GLU A 15 1.60 10.44 -5.64
CA GLU A 15 2.33 10.22 -6.90
C GLU A 15 1.67 9.12 -7.73
N ALA A 16 1.21 8.05 -7.06
CA ALA A 16 0.48 6.96 -7.71
C ALA A 16 -0.82 7.45 -8.38
N LEU A 17 -1.56 8.35 -7.73
CA LEU A 17 -2.79 8.93 -8.26
C LEU A 17 -2.56 9.95 -9.38
N LYS A 18 -1.35 10.52 -9.47
CA LYS A 18 -0.94 11.42 -10.55
C LYS A 18 -0.32 10.70 -11.74
N SER A 19 0.06 9.43 -11.56
CA SER A 19 0.62 8.59 -12.62
C SER A 19 -0.44 8.20 -13.66
N PRO A 20 -0.05 7.90 -14.91
CA PRO A 20 -0.98 7.35 -15.91
C PRO A 20 -1.61 6.04 -15.44
N ASP A 21 -0.90 5.26 -14.63
CA ASP A 21 -1.36 3.98 -14.05
C ASP A 21 -2.25 4.14 -12.80
N LYS A 22 -2.79 5.34 -12.54
CA LYS A 22 -3.61 5.62 -11.34
C LYS A 22 -4.74 4.60 -11.13
N GLU A 23 -5.37 4.14 -12.20
CA GLU A 23 -6.48 3.19 -12.11
C GLU A 23 -6.01 1.82 -11.62
N HIS A 24 -4.83 1.37 -12.05
CA HIS A 24 -4.22 0.15 -11.56
C HIS A 24 -3.82 0.25 -10.08
N TRP A 25 -3.31 1.42 -9.66
CA TRP A 25 -3.01 1.67 -8.25
C TRP A 25 -4.25 1.71 -7.37
N ILE A 26 -5.31 2.40 -7.79
CA ILE A 26 -6.60 2.45 -7.07
C ILE A 26 -7.19 1.04 -6.96
N LYS A 27 -7.15 0.27 -8.06
CA LYS A 27 -7.63 -1.12 -8.05
C LYS A 27 -6.86 -1.96 -7.04
N ALA A 28 -5.53 -1.90 -7.04
CA ALA A 28 -4.69 -2.65 -6.11
C ALA A 28 -4.94 -2.24 -4.65
N MET A 29 -5.13 -0.96 -4.36
CA MET A 29 -5.48 -0.47 -3.02
C MET A 29 -6.85 -0.99 -2.57
N LYS A 30 -7.82 -0.99 -3.47
CA LYS A 30 -9.16 -1.49 -3.19
C LYS A 30 -9.16 -2.99 -2.92
N GLU A 31 -8.46 -3.77 -3.74
CA GLU A 31 -8.27 -5.22 -3.52
C GLU A 31 -7.65 -5.52 -2.15
N GLU A 32 -6.66 -4.74 -1.71
CA GLU A 32 -6.08 -4.89 -0.38
C GLU A 32 -7.10 -4.56 0.74
N MET A 33 -7.86 -3.47 0.61
CA MET A 33 -8.90 -3.10 1.58
C MET A 33 -10.01 -4.16 1.66
N ASP A 34 -10.48 -4.65 0.51
CA ASP A 34 -11.49 -5.71 0.44
C ASP A 34 -10.96 -7.03 1.02
N SER A 35 -9.69 -7.36 0.78
CA SER A 35 -9.02 -8.52 1.38
C SER A 35 -8.96 -8.41 2.90
N MET A 36 -8.55 -7.26 3.46
CA MET A 36 -8.52 -7.05 4.91
C MET A 36 -9.92 -7.16 5.53
N LYS A 37 -10.94 -6.64 4.85
CA LYS A 37 -12.34 -6.74 5.28
C LYS A 37 -12.85 -8.18 5.23
N SER A 38 -12.59 -8.91 4.15
CA SER A 38 -13.03 -10.31 4.01
C SER A 38 -12.34 -11.23 5.01
N ASN A 39 -11.07 -10.97 5.31
CA ASN A 39 -10.30 -11.73 6.28
C ASN A 39 -10.56 -11.30 7.74
N HIS A 40 -11.46 -10.34 7.98
CA HIS A 40 -11.78 -9.79 9.31
C HIS A 40 -10.51 -9.40 10.10
N VAL A 41 -9.51 -8.85 9.40
CA VAL A 41 -8.21 -8.54 10.01
C VAL A 41 -8.34 -7.34 10.95
N TRP A 42 -9.16 -6.34 10.59
CA TRP A 42 -9.38 -5.13 11.37
C TRP A 42 -10.86 -4.73 11.40
N ASP A 43 -11.27 -4.23 12.56
CA ASP A 43 -12.51 -3.48 12.73
C ASP A 43 -12.22 -1.99 12.79
N LEU A 44 -13.03 -1.20 12.08
CA LEU A 44 -12.98 0.25 12.17
C LEU A 44 -13.62 0.66 13.50
N VAL A 45 -12.80 1.08 14.46
CA VAL A 45 -13.24 1.56 15.77
C VAL A 45 -12.83 3.02 15.97
N ASP A 46 -13.63 3.78 16.72
CA ASP A 46 -13.25 5.09 17.19
C ASP A 46 -11.99 5.03 18.06
N LEU A 47 -11.15 6.06 17.97
CA LEU A 47 -9.91 6.12 18.75
C LEU A 47 -10.27 6.19 20.25
N PRO A 48 -9.94 5.16 21.06
CA PRO A 48 -10.27 5.18 22.47
C PRO A 48 -9.53 6.32 23.19
N PRO A 49 -10.16 6.94 24.21
CA PRO A 49 -9.60 8.08 24.91
C PRO A 49 -8.23 7.73 25.51
N GLY A 50 -7.26 8.63 25.34
CA GLY A 50 -5.90 8.46 25.84
C GLY A 50 -4.99 7.54 25.02
N LYS A 51 -5.46 7.00 23.88
CA LYS A 51 -4.61 6.27 22.93
C LYS A 51 -4.19 7.17 21.76
N LYS A 52 -3.00 6.91 21.22
CA LYS A 52 -2.50 7.55 19.99
C LYS A 52 -2.77 6.61 18.81
N ALA A 53 -3.40 7.14 17.78
CA ALA A 53 -3.56 6.40 16.53
C ALA A 53 -2.18 6.14 15.91
N ILE A 54 -1.93 4.90 15.49
CA ILE A 54 -0.72 4.57 14.74
C ILE A 54 -0.94 5.03 13.30
N ALA A 55 -0.05 5.88 12.79
CA ALA A 55 -0.09 6.28 11.39
C ALA A 55 0.12 5.06 10.50
N ASN A 56 -0.64 4.94 9.42
CA ASN A 56 -0.43 3.92 8.40
C ASN A 56 0.31 4.51 7.18
N LYS A 57 0.80 3.63 6.31
CA LYS A 57 1.43 3.97 5.03
C LYS A 57 1.04 2.93 3.99
N TRP A 58 0.84 3.39 2.76
CA TRP A 58 0.79 2.51 1.60
C TRP A 58 2.19 2.20 1.08
N VAL A 59 2.48 0.91 0.93
CA VAL A 59 3.64 0.39 0.22
C VAL A 59 3.17 0.00 -1.17
N LEU A 60 3.73 0.68 -2.18
CA LEU A 60 3.39 0.51 -3.58
C LEU A 60 4.57 -0.17 -4.26
N GLN A 61 4.28 -1.25 -4.99
CA GLN A 61 5.29 -2.03 -5.67
C GLN A 61 4.78 -2.48 -7.04
N ILE A 62 5.60 -2.38 -8.07
CA ILE A 62 5.33 -2.92 -9.40
C ILE A 62 5.97 -4.30 -9.47
N LYS A 63 5.18 -5.32 -9.84
CA LYS A 63 5.69 -6.65 -10.16
C LYS A 63 5.93 -6.70 -11.66
N ARG A 64 7.19 -6.97 -12.03
CA ARG A 64 7.64 -7.15 -13.42
C ARG A 64 7.95 -8.62 -13.65
N LYS A 65 7.70 -9.09 -14.88
CA LYS A 65 8.11 -10.42 -15.35
C LYS A 65 9.63 -10.47 -15.55
N ALA A 66 10.16 -11.68 -15.77
CA ALA A 66 11.57 -11.86 -16.15
C ALA A 66 11.93 -11.06 -17.42
N ASP A 67 10.97 -10.87 -18.32
CA ASP A 67 11.09 -10.07 -19.55
C ASP A 67 11.01 -8.54 -19.32
N GLY A 68 10.91 -8.08 -18.06
CA GLY A 68 10.83 -6.65 -17.71
C GLY A 68 9.45 -6.02 -17.86
N ILE A 69 8.48 -6.72 -18.46
CA ILE A 69 7.10 -6.26 -18.64
C ILE A 69 6.37 -6.19 -17.30
N ILE A 70 5.58 -5.13 -17.09
CA ILE A 70 4.71 -4.99 -15.91
C ILE A 70 3.68 -6.12 -15.88
N GLU A 71 3.76 -6.96 -14.85
CA GLU A 71 2.81 -8.03 -14.59
C GLU A 71 1.63 -7.54 -13.77
N ARG A 72 1.90 -6.82 -12.67
CA ARG A 72 0.85 -6.33 -11.76
C ARG A 72 1.32 -5.19 -10.87
N HIS A 73 0.41 -4.28 -10.59
CA HIS A 73 0.54 -3.28 -9.54
C HIS A 73 0.11 -3.87 -8.18
N LYS A 74 0.97 -3.74 -7.17
CA LYS A 74 0.74 -4.28 -5.83
C LYS A 74 0.73 -3.14 -4.81
N ALA A 75 -0.34 -3.04 -4.05
CA ALA A 75 -0.47 -2.10 -2.95
C ALA A 75 -0.63 -2.87 -1.63
N ARG A 76 0.02 -2.40 -0.57
CA ARG A 76 -0.12 -2.95 0.79
C ARG A 76 -0.27 -1.84 1.80
N LEU A 77 -1.21 -1.98 2.72
CA LEU A 77 -1.38 -1.05 3.83
C LEU A 77 -0.58 -1.56 5.03
N VAL A 78 0.37 -0.76 5.52
CA VAL A 78 1.21 -1.12 6.67
C VAL A 78 1.12 -0.06 7.76
N ALA A 79 1.17 -0.49 9.02
CA ALA A 79 1.31 0.42 10.13
C ALA A 79 2.75 0.97 10.19
N LYS A 80 2.91 2.28 10.42
CA LYS A 80 4.21 2.90 10.72
C LYS A 80 4.56 2.60 12.18
N GLY A 81 5.03 1.38 12.44
CA GLY A 81 5.30 0.85 13.77
C GLY A 81 6.52 1.43 14.51
N TYR A 82 6.98 2.64 14.23
CA TYR A 82 8.16 3.25 14.86
C TYR A 82 7.97 3.67 16.34
N THR A 83 7.02 3.06 17.05
CA THR A 83 6.70 3.34 18.45
C THR A 83 6.56 2.07 19.28
N GLN A 84 7.42 1.08 19.01
CA GLN A 84 7.72 0.07 20.02
C GLN A 84 8.97 0.54 20.76
N GLN A 85 8.74 1.23 21.88
CA GLN A 85 9.76 1.48 22.88
C GLN A 85 9.83 0.28 23.82
#